data_AF-A0A953PPU2-F1
#
_entry.id   AF-A0A953PPU2-F1
#
_cell.length_a   1.000
_cell.length_b   1.000
_cell.length_c   1.000
_cell.angle_alpha   90.00
_cell.angle_beta   90.00
_cell.angle_gamma   90.00
#
_symmetry.space_group_name_H-M   'P 1'
#
loop_
_entity.id
_entity.type
_entity.pdbx_description
1 polymer ?
#
loop_
_entity_poly.entity_id
_entity_poly.type
_entity_poly.pdbx_seq_one_letter_code
_entity_poly.pdbx_strand_id
1 'polypeptide(L)'
;MAQNEDEAYDLGTVEEADIPTEWTNGAVYTLEQAVRCPHCREPIRTLRVVRMLRTQVTFTSPLPRAGRALICPLCERIVSAELSGIL
;
A
#
# COMPACT_ATOMS: atom_id res chain seq x y z
N MET A 1 -42.07 -4.44 -21.30
CA MET A 1 -40.60 -4.61 -21.33
C MET A 1 -40.06 -4.04 -20.03
N ALA A 2 -39.74 -4.90 -19.07
CA ALA A 2 -39.04 -4.51 -17.85
C ALA A 2 -37.71 -5.26 -17.86
N GLN A 3 -36.61 -4.52 -18.01
CA GLN A 3 -35.25 -5.05 -17.98
C GLN A 3 -34.85 -5.13 -16.51
N ASN A 4 -34.39 -6.30 -16.03
CA ASN A 4 -33.90 -6.48 -14.67
C ASN A 4 -32.57 -5.73 -14.52
N GLU A 5 -32.49 -4.76 -13.61
CA GLU A 5 -31.38 -3.81 -13.43
C GLU A 5 -30.37 -4.22 -12.33
N ASP A 6 -30.44 -5.43 -11.77
CA ASP A 6 -29.61 -5.82 -10.60
C ASP A 6 -28.66 -7.00 -10.88
N GLU A 7 -27.89 -6.95 -11.97
CA GLU A 7 -26.73 -7.84 -12.11
C GLU A 7 -25.53 -7.22 -11.38
N ALA A 8 -25.53 -7.33 -10.05
CA ALA A 8 -24.39 -7.00 -9.22
C ALA A 8 -23.22 -7.91 -9.60
N TYR A 9 -22.14 -7.33 -10.15
CA TYR A 9 -20.93 -8.06 -10.49
C TYR A 9 -20.39 -8.75 -9.22
N ASP A 10 -20.51 -10.08 -9.17
CA ASP A 10 -19.86 -10.92 -8.16
C ASP A 10 -18.36 -10.90 -8.43
N LEU A 11 -17.68 -9.94 -7.82
CA LEU A 11 -16.22 -9.92 -7.71
C LEU A 11 -15.84 -11.07 -6.78
N GLY A 12 -15.73 -12.28 -7.36
CA GLY A 12 -15.39 -13.49 -6.64
C GLY A 12 -14.22 -13.26 -5.69
N THR A 13 -14.24 -13.97 -4.56
CA THR A 13 -13.25 -13.83 -3.49
C THR A 13 -11.85 -14.06 -4.05
N VAL A 14 -11.09 -12.97 -4.22
CA VAL A 14 -9.67 -13.04 -4.57
C VAL A 14 -8.94 -13.68 -3.40
N GLU A 15 -8.42 -14.88 -3.61
CA GLU A 15 -7.53 -15.53 -2.66
C GLU A 15 -6.32 -14.61 -2.44
N GLU A 16 -6.17 -14.14 -1.20
CA GLU A 16 -5.11 -13.22 -0.79
C GLU A 16 -3.77 -13.98 -0.91
N ALA A 17 -3.08 -13.81 -2.04
CA ALA A 17 -1.77 -14.40 -2.25
C ALA A 17 -0.74 -13.69 -1.35
N ASP A 18 0.05 -14.47 -0.62
CA ASP A 18 1.08 -13.98 0.29
C ASP A 18 2.21 -13.27 -0.49
N ILE A 19 2.77 -12.20 0.08
CA ILE A 19 3.85 -11.44 -0.56
C ILE A 19 5.18 -12.20 -0.36
N PRO A 20 5.89 -12.58 -1.45
CA PRO A 20 7.16 -13.29 -1.33
C PRO A 20 8.17 -12.55 -0.45
N THR A 21 8.84 -13.28 0.46
CA THR A 21 9.80 -12.69 1.41
C THR A 21 11.01 -12.05 0.72
N GLU A 22 11.33 -12.44 -0.50
CA GLU A 22 12.39 -11.79 -1.29
C GLU A 22 12.00 -10.37 -1.75
N TRP A 23 10.71 -10.05 -1.76
CA TRP A 23 10.18 -8.72 -2.14
C TRP A 23 9.94 -7.82 -0.94
N THR A 24 10.06 -8.34 0.28
CA THR A 24 9.85 -7.58 1.51
C THR A 24 11.09 -6.76 1.94
N ASN A 25 11.80 -6.18 0.96
CA ASN A 25 12.93 -5.28 1.22
C ASN A 25 12.44 -3.84 1.48
N GLY A 26 12.85 -3.25 2.60
CA GLY A 26 12.44 -1.91 2.99
C GLY A 26 13.04 -1.45 4.31
N ALA A 27 12.76 -0.21 4.70
CA ALA A 27 13.15 0.33 6.00
C ALA A 27 11.97 0.22 6.98
N VAL A 28 12.25 -0.02 8.26
CA VAL A 28 11.24 -0.03 9.32
C VAL A 28 11.41 1.23 10.16
N TYR A 29 10.33 2.00 10.29
CA TYR A 29 10.28 3.20 11.11
C TYR A 29 9.42 2.93 12.34
N THR A 30 9.86 3.40 13.50
CA THR A 30 9.09 3.32 14.74
C THR A 30 8.32 4.62 14.93
N LEU A 31 7.04 4.51 15.24
CA LEU A 31 6.18 5.64 15.58
C LEU A 31 6.37 6.01 17.06
N GLU A 32 6.39 7.30 17.36
CA GLU A 32 6.47 7.79 18.75
C GLU A 32 5.25 7.37 19.58
N GLN A 33 4.09 7.23 18.93
CA GLN A 33 2.85 6.81 19.55
C GLN A 33 2.23 5.66 18.75
N ALA A 34 1.52 4.77 19.45
CA ALA A 34 0.77 3.71 18.78
C ALA A 34 -0.44 4.31 18.05
N VAL A 35 -0.61 3.96 16.78
CA VAL A 35 -1.75 4.39 15.95
C VAL A 35 -2.50 3.16 15.45
N ARG A 36 -3.74 3.31 15.02
CA ARG A 36 -4.50 2.21 14.42
C ARG A 36 -4.37 2.22 12.91
N CYS A 37 -4.16 1.05 12.32
CA CYS A 37 -4.18 0.92 10.86
C CYS A 37 -5.60 1.20 10.32
N PRO A 38 -5.77 2.02 9.27
CA PRO A 38 -7.10 2.27 8.68
C PRO A 38 -7.73 1.03 8.03
N HIS A 39 -6.91 0.04 7.65
CA HIS A 39 -7.36 -1.14 6.91
C HIS A 39 -7.76 -2.30 7.80
N CYS A 40 -6.90 -2.66 8.76
CA CYS A 40 -7.11 -3.82 9.62
C CYS A 40 -7.63 -3.42 11.03
N ARG A 41 -7.43 -2.16 11.44
CA ARG A 41 -7.82 -1.56 12.74
C ARG A 41 -6.97 -1.97 13.94
N GLU A 42 -5.95 -2.80 13.74
CA GLU A 42 -5.00 -3.18 14.77
C GLU A 42 -4.08 -2.00 15.13
N PRO A 43 -3.66 -1.92 16.41
CA PRO A 43 -2.67 -0.95 16.85
C PRO A 43 -1.29 -1.32 16.30
N ILE A 44 -0.67 -0.39 15.60
CA ILE A 44 0.68 -0.49 15.04
C ILE A 44 1.61 0.51 15.73
N ARG A 45 2.86 0.08 15.95
CA ARG A 45 3.96 0.93 16.46
C ARG A 45 5.08 1.13 15.45
N THR A 46 5.03 0.40 14.35
CA THR A 46 6.03 0.46 13.30
C THR A 46 5.36 0.59 11.94
N LEU A 47 6.06 1.19 10.99
CA LEU A 47 5.67 1.27 9.59
C LEU A 47 6.81 0.76 8.72
N ARG A 48 6.46 -0.01 7.69
CA ARG A 48 7.42 -0.43 6.66
C ARG A 48 7.42 0.59 5.55
N VAL A 49 8.60 0.94 5.07
CA VAL A 49 8.83 1.90 4.00
C VAL A 49 9.46 1.17 2.84
N VAL A 50 8.74 1.12 1.73
CA VAL A 50 9.22 0.51 0.49
C VAL A 50 9.56 1.59 -0.53
N ARG A 51 10.65 1.38 -1.26
CA ARG A 51 11.07 2.30 -2.32
C ARG A 51 10.31 1.97 -3.60
N MET A 52 9.63 2.96 -4.16
CA MET A 52 9.05 2.86 -5.49
C MET A 52 10.13 3.19 -6.52
N LEU A 53 10.33 2.30 -7.47
CA LEU A 53 11.24 2.46 -8.58
C LEU A 53 10.45 2.59 -9.87
N ARG A 54 10.81 3.56 -10.71
CA ARG A 54 10.23 3.68 -12.05
C ARG A 54 10.89 2.67 -12.99
N THR A 55 10.15 1.64 -13.40
CA THR A 55 10.66 0.54 -14.25
C THR A 55 10.35 0.73 -15.74
N GLN A 56 9.15 1.21 -16.07
CA GLN A 56 8.70 1.43 -17.44
C GLN A 56 8.09 2.83 -17.61
N VAL A 57 8.37 3.47 -18.74
CA VAL A 57 7.70 4.72 -19.13
C VAL A 57 7.64 4.76 -20.66
N THR A 58 6.46 5.04 -21.20
CA THR A 58 6.20 5.07 -22.65
C THR A 58 6.33 6.47 -23.25
N PHE A 59 6.65 7.48 -22.43
CA PHE A 59 6.77 8.89 -22.82
C PHE A 59 7.76 9.63 -21.92
N THR A 60 8.14 10.85 -22.31
CA THR A 60 8.92 11.76 -21.47
C THR A 60 8.05 12.26 -20.32
N SER A 61 8.04 11.53 -19.21
CA SER A 61 7.18 11.82 -18.06
C SER A 61 7.84 12.76 -17.05
N PRO A 62 7.16 13.84 -16.60
CA PRO A 62 7.61 14.65 -15.47
C PRO A 62 7.47 13.92 -14.13
N LEU A 63 6.95 12.69 -14.12
CA LEU A 63 6.74 11.93 -12.89
C LEU A 63 8.08 11.60 -12.19
N PRO A 64 8.08 11.63 -10.84
CA PRO A 64 9.27 11.32 -10.05
C PRO A 64 9.89 9.97 -10.43
N ARG A 65 11.22 9.93 -10.47
CA ARG A 65 11.97 8.69 -10.79
C ARG A 65 11.97 7.68 -9.64
N ALA A 66 11.70 8.15 -8.43
CA ALA A 66 11.60 7.33 -7.23
C ALA A 66 10.61 7.95 -6.25
N GLY A 67 9.98 7.09 -5.45
CA GLY A 67 9.08 7.48 -4.38
C GLY A 67 9.22 6.55 -3.19
N ARG A 68 8.41 6.78 -2.16
CA ARG A 68 8.29 5.89 -1.00
C ARG A 68 6.82 5.62 -0.75
N ALA A 69 6.49 4.38 -0.41
CA ALA A 69 5.17 4.01 0.08
C ALA A 69 5.31 3.48 1.51
N LEU A 70 4.33 3.79 2.34
CA LEU A 70 4.22 3.32 3.72
C LEU A 70 3.28 2.13 3.75
N ILE A 71 3.69 1.07 4.43
CA ILE A 71 2.99 -0.22 4.50
C ILE A 71 2.73 -0.57 5.96
N CYS A 72 1.52 -1.05 6.25
CA CYS A 72 1.19 -1.62 7.55
C CYS A 72 1.97 -2.93 7.75
N PRO A 73 2.69 -3.12 8.88
CA PRO A 73 3.44 -4.35 9.10
C PRO A 73 2.57 -5.59 9.37
N LEU A 74 1.26 -5.41 9.62
CA LEU A 74 0.35 -6.50 9.99
C LEU A 74 -0.49 -7.00 8.82
N CYS A 75 -1.06 -6.09 8.04
CA CYS A 75 -1.94 -6.44 6.92
C CYS A 75 -1.32 -6.16 5.55
N GLU A 76 -0.07 -5.69 5.52
CA GLU A 76 0.71 -5.43 4.30
C GLU A 76 0.07 -4.45 3.29
N ARG A 77 -0.98 -3.74 3.70
CA ARG A 77 -1.65 -2.72 2.87
C ARG A 77 -0.93 -1.38 2.95
N ILE A 78 -0.96 -0.66 1.82
CA ILE A 78 -0.44 0.71 1.72
C ILE A 78 -1.25 1.63 2.63
N VAL A 79 -0.56 2.39 3.46
CA VAL A 79 -1.15 3.38 4.36
C VAL A 79 -0.90 4.77 3.77
N SER A 80 -1.95 5.59 3.71
CA SER A 80 -1.86 6.98 3.28
C SER A 80 -1.18 7.82 4.36
N ALA A 81 0.12 8.00 4.22
CA ALA A 81 0.91 8.87 5.08
C ALA A 81 2.12 9.41 4.29
N GLU A 82 2.70 10.49 4.77
CA GLU A 82 3.88 11.11 4.18
C GLU A 82 5.07 10.94 5.13
N LEU A 83 6.23 10.59 4.57
CA LEU A 83 7.51 10.75 5.26
C LEU A 83 8.11 12.10 4.86
N SER A 84 7.79 13.13 5.62
CA SER A 84 8.45 14.42 5.47
C SER A 84 9.75 14.38 6.27
N GLY A 85 10.88 14.57 5.59
CA GLY A 85 12.16 14.81 6.24
C GLY A 85 12.37 16.30 6.41
N ILE A 86 12.90 16.71 7.56
CA ILE A 86 13.59 18.01 7.67
C ILE A 86 15.02 17.71 7.20
N LEU A 87 15.36 18.17 5.99
CA LEU A 87 16.73 18.22 5.49
C LEU A 87 17.42 19.47 6.06
#